data_AF-A0A821RAH7-F1
#
_entry.id   AF-A0A821RAH7-F1
#
_cell.length_a   1.000
_cell.length_b   1.000
_cell.length_c   1.000
_cell.angle_alpha   90.00
_cell.angle_beta   90.00
_cell.angle_gamma   90.00
#
_symmetry.space_group_name_H-M   'P 1'
#
loop_
_entity.id
_entity.type
_entity.pdbx_description
1 polymer ?
#
loop_
_entity_poly.entity_id
_entity_poly.type
_entity_poly.pdbx_seq_one_letter_code
_entity_poly.pdbx_strand_id
1 'polypeptide(L)'
;MLRQDRNLVEKYFSKGFIKVLVCTATLAWGVNLPAHAVIIKGTELYDSKRGSFVDLSILDVLQIFGRAGRPQFDTNGHGII
;
A
#
# COMPACT_ATOMS: atom_id res chain seq x y z
N MET A 1 -10.05 -10.93 6.71
CA MET A 1 -8.90 -11.80 6.38
C MET A 1 -8.18 -12.18 7.67
N LEU A 2 -7.91 -13.48 7.88
CA LEU A 2 -7.21 -13.92 9.09
C LEU A 2 -5.77 -13.41 9.09
N ARG A 3 -5.14 -13.33 10.26
CA ARG A 3 -3.74 -12.88 10.38
C ARG A 3 -2.78 -13.83 9.66
N GLN A 4 -3.07 -15.13 9.70
CA GLN A 4 -2.26 -16.15 9.03
C GLN A 4 -2.23 -15.96 7.52
N ASP A 5 -3.38 -15.70 6.89
CA ASP A 5 -3.47 -15.46 5.45
C ASP A 5 -2.68 -14.22 5.04
N ARG A 6 -2.80 -13.12 5.81
CA ARG A 6 -2.05 -11.88 5.57
C ARG A 6 -0.55 -12.11 5.60
N ASN A 7 -0.06 -12.78 6.65
CA ASN A 7 1.37 -13.11 6.77
C ASN A 7 1.87 -13.97 5.60
N LEU A 8 1.03 -14.90 5.10
CA LEU A 8 1.38 -15.75 3.96
C LEU A 8 1.47 -14.94 2.66
N VAL A 9 0.49 -14.06 2.42
CA VAL A 9 0.45 -13.15 1.26
C VAL A 9 1.65 -12.21 1.26
N GLU A 10 1.96 -11.59 2.40
CA GLU A 10 3.13 -10.71 2.56
C GLU A 10 4.43 -11.47 2.26
N LYS A 11 4.58 -12.70 2.78
CA LYS A 11 5.75 -13.54 2.53
C LYS A 11 5.90 -13.89 1.04
N TYR A 12 4.80 -14.24 0.36
CA TYR A 12 4.84 -14.58 -1.07
C TYR A 12 5.06 -13.35 -1.96
N PHE A 13 4.56 -12.18 -1.57
CA PHE A 13 4.87 -10.93 -2.25
C PHE A 13 6.34 -10.54 -2.09
N SER A 14 6.89 -10.60 -0.87
CA SER A 14 8.31 -10.30 -0.61
C SER A 14 9.26 -11.22 -1.39
N LYS A 15 8.89 -12.51 -1.52
CA LYS A 15 9.65 -13.48 -2.34
C LYS A 15 9.44 -13.32 -3.85
N GLY A 16 8.55 -12.44 -4.29
CA GLY A 16 8.27 -12.17 -5.70
C GLY A 16 7.41 -13.21 -6.41
N PHE A 17 6.77 -14.13 -5.68
CA PHE A 17 5.77 -15.06 -6.23
C PHE A 17 4.48 -14.33 -6.60
N ILE A 18 4.09 -13.34 -5.80
CA ILE A 18 2.99 -12.43 -6.10
C ILE A 18 3.59 -11.16 -6.70
N LYS A 19 3.17 -10.80 -7.92
CA LYS A 19 3.66 -9.60 -8.62
C LYS A 19 2.85 -8.35 -8.30
N VAL A 20 1.56 -8.51 -8.01
CA VAL A 20 0.63 -7.41 -7.74
C VAL A 20 -0.12 -7.72 -6.46
N LEU A 21 -0.05 -6.80 -5.50
CA LEU A 21 -0.77 -6.87 -4.24
C LEU A 21 -1.74 -5.69 -4.16
N VAL A 22 -3.02 -5.99 -4.01
CA VAL A 22 -4.07 -4.98 -3.77
C VAL A 22 -4.34 -4.91 -2.28
N CYS A 23 -4.32 -3.72 -1.70
CA CYS A 23 -4.48 -3.50 -0.27
C CYS A 23 -5.25 -2.22 0.04
N THR A 24 -5.74 -2.13 1.27
CA THR A 24 -6.35 -0.90 1.83
C THR A 24 -5.27 0.02 2.38
N ALA A 25 -5.56 1.32 2.51
CA ALA A 25 -4.62 2.34 3.00
C ALA A 25 -3.96 2.00 4.36
N THR A 26 -4.62 1.21 5.19
CA THR A 26 -4.10 0.73 6.49
C THR A 26 -2.82 -0.09 6.39
N LEU A 27 -2.52 -0.71 5.24
CA LEU A 27 -1.30 -1.49 5.06
C LEU A 27 -0.05 -0.60 5.17
N ALA A 28 -0.13 0.65 4.70
CA ALA A 28 0.98 1.59 4.69
C ALA A 28 1.53 1.88 6.10
N TRP A 29 0.68 1.76 7.13
CA TRP A 29 1.04 2.01 8.52
C TRP A 29 1.50 0.76 9.27
N GLY A 30 1.00 -0.42 8.90
CA GLY A 30 1.09 -1.62 9.73
C GLY A 30 2.27 -2.55 9.45
N VAL A 31 2.86 -2.49 8.25
CA VAL A 31 3.87 -3.47 7.81
C VAL A 31 4.94 -2.85 6.93
N ASN A 32 6.17 -3.34 7.07
CA ASN A 32 7.29 -2.95 6.23
C ASN A 32 7.40 -3.86 5.01
N LEU A 33 6.55 -3.61 4.01
CA LEU A 33 6.52 -4.35 2.75
C LEU A 33 6.76 -3.40 1.56
N PRO A 34 8.02 -3.11 1.19
CA PRO A 34 8.32 -2.26 0.06
C PRO A 34 8.03 -2.96 -1.27
N ALA A 35 7.61 -2.20 -2.27
CA ALA A 35 7.32 -2.65 -3.63
C ALA A 35 8.03 -1.75 -4.64
N HIS A 36 8.44 -2.27 -5.80
CA HIS A 36 9.09 -1.45 -6.83
C HIS A 36 8.19 -0.28 -7.28
N ALA A 37 6.89 -0.56 -7.46
CA ALA A 37 5.90 0.44 -7.81
C ALA A 37 4.70 0.36 -6.87
N VAL A 38 4.11 1.52 -6.58
CA VAL A 38 2.89 1.67 -5.79
C VAL A 38 1.89 2.51 -6.56
N ILE A 39 0.63 2.08 -6.55
CA ILE A 39 -0.47 2.74 -7.25
C ILE A 39 -1.56 3.06 -6.24
N ILE A 40 -1.94 4.33 -6.13
CA ILE A 40 -3.11 4.79 -5.38
C ILE A 40 -4.28 4.81 -6.36
N LYS A 41 -5.16 3.82 -6.29
CA LYS A 41 -6.35 3.78 -7.16
C LYS A 41 -7.46 4.64 -6.56
N GLY A 42 -7.51 5.91 -6.97
CA GLY A 42 -8.49 6.87 -6.50
C GLY A 42 -8.14 7.44 -5.13
N THR A 43 -8.56 8.68 -4.89
CA THR A 43 -8.17 9.48 -3.73
C THR A 43 -9.33 9.81 -2.80
N GLU A 44 -10.48 9.16 -2.98
CA GLU A 44 -11.68 9.41 -2.19
C GLU A 44 -11.96 8.23 -1.24
N LEU A 45 -12.17 8.53 0.03
CA LEU A 45 -12.61 7.60 1.06
C LEU A 45 -14.01 7.99 1.55
N TYR A 46 -14.86 7.00 1.82
CA TYR A 46 -16.16 7.26 2.41
C TYR A 46 -16.04 7.49 3.93
N ASP A 47 -16.44 8.66 4.40
CA ASP A 47 -16.52 8.98 5.84
C ASP A 47 -17.95 8.77 6.34
N SER A 48 -18.18 7.64 7.03
CA SER A 48 -19.48 7.29 7.61
C SER A 48 -20.00 8.30 8.64
N LYS A 49 -19.12 9.10 9.27
CA LYS A 49 -19.55 10.12 10.25
C LYS A 49 -20.11 11.36 9.55
N ARG A 50 -19.57 11.69 8.37
CA ARG A 50 -20.02 12.83 7.55
C ARG A 50 -21.09 12.45 6.53
N GLY A 51 -21.20 11.16 6.20
CA GLY A 51 -22.12 10.66 5.17
C GLY A 51 -21.71 11.06 3.75
N SER A 52 -20.42 11.35 3.54
CA SER A 52 -19.90 11.84 2.26
C SER A 52 -18.55 11.20 1.94
N PHE A 53 -18.15 11.27 0.67
CA PHE A 53 -16.76 11.02 0.29
C PHE A 53 -15.89 12.20 0.71
N VAL A 54 -14.69 11.89 1.19
CA VAL A 54 -13.66 12.85 1.60
C VAL A 54 -12.35 12.44 0.97
N ASP A 55 -11.49 13.42 0.71
CA ASP A 55 -10.17 13.13 0.15
C ASP A 55 -9.27 12.36 1.12
N LEU A 56 -8.43 11.51 0.56
CA LEU A 56 -7.36 10.81 1.24
C LEU A 56 -6.39 11.84 1.84
N SER A 57 -5.99 11.64 3.10
CA SER A 57 -5.09 12.58 3.74
C SER A 57 -3.72 12.58 3.07
N ILE A 58 -3.05 13.74 3.05
CA ILE A 58 -1.68 13.86 2.52
C ILE A 58 -0.73 12.91 3.28
N LEU A 59 -0.94 12.71 4.58
CA LEU A 59 -0.17 11.77 5.38
C LEU A 59 -0.32 10.34 4.86
N ASP A 60 -1.54 9.90 4.54
CA ASP A 60 -1.77 8.56 3.98
C ASP A 60 -1.11 8.41 2.62
N VAL A 61 -1.22 9.43 1.75
CA VAL A 61 -0.52 9.43 0.44
C VAL A 61 0.99 9.28 0.63
N LEU A 62 1.59 10.07 1.53
CA LEU A 62 3.03 10.00 1.82
C LEU A 62 3.44 8.65 2.40
N GLN A 63 2.62 8.05 3.27
CA GLN A 63 2.89 6.72 3.82
C GLN A 63 2.81 5.63 2.75
N ILE A 64 1.81 5.71 1.86
CA ILE A 64 1.66 4.76 0.75
C ILE A 64 2.85 4.87 -0.21
N PHE A 65 3.22 6.09 -0.61
CA PHE A 65 4.39 6.34 -1.46
C PHE A 65 5.71 5.99 -0.79
N GLY A 66 5.81 6.07 0.54
CA GLY A 66 6.95 5.57 1.30
C GLY A 66 7.22 4.06 1.14
N ARG A 67 6.27 3.31 0.55
CA ARG A 67 6.44 1.89 0.20
C ARG A 67 6.95 1.68 -1.22
N ALA A 68 7.05 2.73 -2.03
CA ALA A 68 7.60 2.65 -3.38
C ALA A 68 9.13 2.63 -3.36
N GLY A 69 9.71 1.68 -4.10
CA GLY A 69 11.13 1.39 -4.11
C GLY A 69 11.54 0.38 -3.02
N ARG A 70 12.34 -0.62 -3.41
CA ARG A 70 12.96 -1.56 -2.46
C ARG A 70 14.42 -1.17 -2.24
N PRO A 71 14.78 -0.66 -1.05
CA PRO A 71 16.18 -0.36 -0.73
C PRO A 71 17.06 -1.59 -0.99
N GLN A 72 18.24 -1.39 -1.59
CA GLN A 72 19.21 -2.43 -1.97
C GLN A 72 18.84 -3.31 -3.19
N PHE A 73 17.59 -3.31 -3.65
CA PHE A 73 17.16 -4.09 -4.82
C PHE A 73 16.88 -3.23 -6.04
N ASP A 74 16.24 -2.08 -5.85
CA ASP A 74 15.83 -1.19 -6.93
C ASP A 74 16.66 0.10 -6.89
N THR A 75 17.02 0.63 -8.07
CA THR A 75 17.69 1.93 -8.22
C THR A 75 16.70 3.10 -8.13
N ASN A 76 15.44 2.84 -8.46
CA ASN A 76 14.33 3.79 -8.40
C ASN A 76 13.03 3.09 -7.97
N GLY A 77 12.11 3.87 -7.40
CA GLY A 77 10.74 3.46 -7.09
C GLY A 77 9.74 4.31 -7.85
N HIS A 78 8.59 3.75 -8.19
CA HIS A 78 7.55 4.46 -8.93
C HIS A 78 6.29 4.63 -8.07
N GLY A 79 5.84 5.87 -7.87
CA GLY A 79 4.56 6.19 -7.25
C GLY A 79 3.60 6.73 -8.30
N ILE A 80 2.41 6.13 -8.42
CA ILE A 80 1.35 6.54 -9.33
C ILE A 80 0.09 6.83 -8.50
N ILE A 81 -0.60 7.92 -8.82
CA ILE A 81 -1.89 8.32 -8.25
C ILE A 81 -2.89 8.56 -9.37
#